data_AF-A0A950NZ49-F1
#
_entry.id   AF-A0A950NZ49-F1
#
_cell.length_a   1.000
_cell.length_b   1.000
_cell.length_c   1.000
_cell.angle_alpha   90.00
_cell.angle_beta   90.00
_cell.angle_gamma   90.00
#
_symmetry.space_group_name_H-M   'P 1'
#
loop_
_entity.id
_entity.type
_entity.pdbx_description
1 polymer ?
#
loop_
_entity_poly.entity_id
_entity_poly.type
_entity_poly.pdbx_seq_one_letter_code
_entity_poly.pdbx_strand_id
1 'polypeptide(L)'
;FDTWFYLAPLPEGAEPTVDGREVVDARWYAPRMALDAARAGQLLLVFPTIKHLEQLSGFRSAEALIGHARGRDIRPVQPRVIVSGETARIVLPGEAGYNG
;
A
#
# COMPACT_ATOMS: atom_id res chain seq x y z
N PHE A 1 7.16 11.69 7.71
CA PHE A 1 6.79 12.28 6.42
C PHE A 1 5.28 12.43 6.39
N ASP A 2 4.78 13.51 5.79
CA ASP A 2 3.38 13.65 5.39
C ASP A 2 3.32 13.24 3.92
N THR A 3 2.75 12.07 3.64
CA THR A 3 2.85 11.41 2.35
C THR A 3 1.47 11.25 1.74
N TRP A 4 1.30 11.80 0.54
CA TRP A 4 0.11 11.63 -0.28
C TRP A 4 0.29 10.42 -1.21
N PHE A 5 -0.74 9.58 -1.29
CA PHE A 5 -0.78 8.44 -2.22
C PHE A 5 -1.75 8.74 -3.35
N TYR A 6 -1.30 8.51 -4.58
CA TYR A 6 -2.05 8.81 -5.80
C TYR A 6 -2.40 7.52 -6.55
N LEU A 7 -3.48 7.59 -7.33
CA LEU A 7 -3.93 6.51 -8.19
C LEU A 7 -4.22 7.07 -9.59
N ALA A 8 -3.73 6.39 -10.62
CA ALA A 8 -3.99 6.71 -12.01
C ALA A 8 -4.12 5.42 -12.85
N PRO A 9 -4.97 5.40 -13.89
CA PRO A 9 -4.92 4.36 -14.90
C PRO A 9 -3.61 4.43 -15.68
N LEU A 10 -3.06 3.27 -16.03
CA LEU A 10 -1.94 3.19 -16.96
C LEU A 10 -2.49 3.40 -18.38
N PRO A 11 -1.90 4.30 -19.20
CA PRO A 11 -2.26 4.44 -20.60
C PRO A 11 -2.06 3.12 -21.35
N GLU A 12 -2.92 2.87 -22.34
CA GLU A 12 -2.80 1.68 -23.18
C GLU A 12 -1.44 1.64 -23.90
N GLY A 13 -0.78 0.48 -23.86
CA GLY A 13 0.55 0.27 -24.47
C GLY A 13 1.73 0.89 -23.72
N ALA A 14 1.52 1.51 -22.55
CA ALA A 14 2.64 1.98 -21.73
C ALA A 14 3.32 0.81 -21.02
N GLU A 15 4.64 0.70 -21.18
CA GLU A 15 5.46 -0.33 -20.53
C GLU A 15 6.44 0.31 -19.53
N PRO A 16 6.59 -0.24 -18.32
CA PRO A 16 7.52 0.28 -17.34
C PRO A 16 8.97 0.06 -17.80
N THR A 17 9.78 1.11 -17.76
CA THR A 17 11.23 1.04 -17.99
C THR A 17 11.95 1.55 -16.75
N VAL A 18 12.93 0.77 -16.26
CA VAL A 18 13.74 1.15 -15.10
C VAL A 18 15.04 1.80 -15.55
N ASP A 19 15.52 2.78 -14.79
CA ASP A 19 16.75 3.52 -15.10
C ASP A 19 18.02 2.77 -14.68
N GLY A 20 17.87 1.70 -13.89
CA GLY A 20 18.95 0.89 -13.35
C GLY A 20 19.76 1.58 -12.25
N ARG A 21 19.32 2.74 -11.75
CA ARG A 21 20.01 3.53 -10.72
C ARG A 21 19.18 3.63 -9.46
N GLU A 22 18.05 4.32 -9.52
CA GLU A 22 17.12 4.44 -8.40
C GLU A 22 16.18 3.25 -8.33
N VAL A 23 15.79 2.73 -9.51
CA VAL A 23 14.95 1.54 -9.64
C VAL A 23 15.69 0.52 -10.49
N VAL A 24 15.81 -0.70 -9.95
CA VAL A 24 16.57 -1.79 -10.59
C VAL A 24 15.69 -2.92 -11.13
N ASP A 25 14.43 -2.99 -10.72
CA ASP A 25 13.45 -3.98 -11.20
C ASP A 25 12.03 -3.37 -11.14
N ALA A 26 11.16 -3.77 -12.07
CA ALA A 26 9.76 -3.37 -12.13
C ALA A 26 8.90 -4.54 -12.61
N ARG A 27 7.78 -4.78 -11.93
CA ARG A 27 6.88 -5.90 -12.21
C ARG A 27 5.43 -5.51 -11.96
N TRP A 28 4.54 -6.09 -12.76
CA TRP A 28 3.10 -6.00 -12.54
C TRP A 28 2.61 -7.12 -11.64
N TYR A 29 1.84 -6.76 -10.61
CA TYR A 29 1.20 -7.70 -9.70
C TYR A 29 -0.30 -7.38 -9.59
N ALA A 30 -1.12 -8.43 -9.52
CA ALA A 30 -2.42 -8.28 -8.87
C ALA A 30 -2.18 -8.00 -7.37
N PRO A 31 -2.96 -7.11 -6.72
CA PRO A 31 -2.70 -6.72 -5.32
C PRO A 31 -2.56 -7.90 -4.36
N ARG A 32 -3.44 -8.90 -4.49
CA ARG A 32 -3.41 -10.12 -3.67
C ARG A 32 -2.14 -10.94 -3.90
N MET A 33 -1.66 -11.05 -5.13
CA MET A 33 -0.43 -11.77 -5.44
C MET A 33 0.79 -11.11 -4.80
N ALA A 34 0.86 -9.77 -4.79
CA ALA A 34 1.94 -9.06 -4.10
C ALA A 34 1.93 -9.30 -2.59
N LEU A 35 0.74 -9.33 -1.97
CA LEU A 35 0.58 -9.65 -0.55
C LEU A 35 1.02 -11.09 -0.24
N ASP A 36 0.63 -12.05 -1.08
CA ASP A 36 0.98 -13.46 -0.89
C ASP A 36 2.49 -13.69 -1.11
N ALA A 37 3.10 -13.04 -2.11
CA ALA A 37 4.55 -13.06 -2.31
C ALA A 37 5.30 -12.46 -1.11
N ALA A 38 4.78 -11.40 -0.50
CA ALA A 38 5.37 -10.82 0.69
C ALA A 38 5.27 -11.75 1.91
N ARG A 39 4.13 -12.43 2.10
CA ARG A 39 3.98 -13.46 3.15
C ARG A 39 4.94 -14.64 2.95
N ALA A 40 5.22 -14.99 1.70
CA ALA A 40 6.19 -16.02 1.33
C ALA A 40 7.65 -15.56 1.39
N GLY A 41 7.92 -14.29 1.75
CA GLY A 41 9.28 -13.73 1.80
C GLY A 41 9.92 -13.47 0.43
N GLN A 42 9.13 -13.52 -0.64
CA GLN A 42 9.58 -13.33 -2.03
C GLN A 42 9.56 -11.86 -2.47
N LEU A 43 8.81 -11.01 -1.76
CA LEU A 43 8.70 -9.58 -2.03
C LEU A 43 8.79 -8.80 -0.73
N LEU A 44 9.76 -7.90 -0.61
CA LEU A 44 9.84 -6.99 0.53
C LEU A 44 8.82 -5.88 0.36
N LEU A 45 7.88 -5.75 1.30
CA LEU A 45 6.89 -4.67 1.31
C LEU A 45 6.94 -3.91 2.64
N VAL A 46 6.96 -2.58 2.54
CA VAL A 46 6.82 -1.72 3.71
C VAL A 46 5.35 -1.57 4.11
N PHE A 47 5.11 -1.28 5.39
CA PHE A 47 3.77 -1.23 5.99
C PHE A 47 2.75 -0.38 5.21
N PRO A 48 3.06 0.87 4.77
CA PRO A 48 2.10 1.66 3.98
C PRO A 48 1.71 0.96 2.66
N THR A 49 2.65 0.31 1.99
CA THR A 49 2.40 -0.44 0.74
C THR A 49 1.50 -1.64 1.00
N ILE A 50 1.74 -2.39 2.09
CA ILE A 50 0.88 -3.51 2.48
C ILE A 50 -0.56 -3.05 2.68
N LYS A 51 -0.77 -1.96 3.44
CA LYS A 51 -2.11 -1.43 3.71
C LYS A 51 -2.84 -0.96 2.46
N HIS A 52 -2.13 -0.36 1.52
CA HIS A 52 -2.71 -0.01 0.22
C HIS A 52 -3.08 -1.26 -0.57
N LEU A 53 -2.19 -2.26 -0.68
CA LEU A 53 -2.51 -3.50 -1.40
C LEU A 53 -3.69 -4.28 -0.79
N GLU A 54 -3.83 -4.28 0.54
CA GLU A 54 -5.00 -4.83 1.24
C GLU A 54 -6.28 -4.08 0.83
N GLN A 55 -6.26 -2.75 0.79
CA GLN A 55 -7.38 -1.95 0.33
C GLN A 55 -7.71 -2.23 -1.15
N LEU A 56 -6.70 -2.25 -2.02
CA LEU A 56 -6.85 -2.49 -3.46
C LEU A 56 -7.43 -3.88 -3.75
N SER A 57 -7.09 -4.87 -2.93
CA SER A 57 -7.57 -6.25 -3.05
C SER A 57 -9.08 -6.41 -2.83
N GLY A 58 -9.77 -5.37 -2.34
CA GLY A 58 -11.23 -5.33 -2.20
C GLY A 58 -11.98 -4.97 -3.49
N PHE A 59 -11.29 -4.54 -4.54
CA PHE A 59 -11.90 -4.10 -5.80
C PHE A 59 -11.71 -5.13 -6.91
N ARG A 60 -12.73 -5.29 -7.77
CA ARG A 60 -12.70 -6.25 -8.89
C ARG A 60 -12.04 -5.71 -10.17
N SER A 61 -11.86 -4.39 -10.27
CA SER A 61 -11.25 -3.74 -11.43
C SER A 61 -10.66 -2.38 -11.06
N ALA A 62 -9.73 -1.89 -11.88
CA ALA A 62 -9.17 -0.54 -11.74
C ALA A 62 -10.25 0.55 -11.85
N GLU A 63 -11.25 0.35 -12.72
CA GLU A 63 -12.36 1.30 -12.88
C GLU A 63 -13.22 1.41 -11.62
N ALA A 64 -13.56 0.28 -10.98
CA ALA A 64 -14.32 0.27 -9.73
C ALA A 64 -13.56 0.99 -8.60
N LEU A 65 -12.25 0.77 -8.54
CA LEU A 65 -11.35 1.44 -7.59
C LEU A 65 -11.29 2.95 -7.84
N ILE A 66 -11.09 3.39 -9.09
CA ILE A 66 -11.04 4.82 -9.46
C ILE A 66 -12.38 5.49 -9.14
N GLY A 67 -13.50 4.83 -9.46
CA GLY A 67 -14.84 5.32 -9.12
C GLY A 67 -15.03 5.51 -7.61
N HIS A 68 -14.57 4.55 -6.80
CA HIS A 68 -14.59 4.66 -5.34
C HIS A 68 -13.68 5.80 -4.84
N ALA A 69 -12.47 5.93 -5.39
CA ALA A 69 -11.50 6.93 -4.95
C ALA A 69 -11.99 8.37 -5.16
N ARG A 70 -12.77 8.65 -6.21
CA ARG A 70 -13.31 9.98 -6.51
C ARG A 70 -14.27 10.52 -5.44
N GLY A 71 -14.96 9.65 -4.73
CA GLY A 71 -15.94 10.04 -3.69
C GLY A 71 -15.38 9.98 -2.27
N ARG A 72 -14.09 9.69 -2.09
CA ARG A 72 -13.51 9.41 -0.78
C ARG A 72 -13.08 10.70 -0.07
N ASP A 73 -13.47 10.85 1.19
CA ASP A 73 -12.88 11.82 2.12
C ASP A 73 -11.49 11.32 2.55
N ILE A 74 -10.43 12.07 2.21
CA ILE A 74 -9.06 11.70 2.53
C ILE A 74 -8.67 12.34 3.85
N ARG A 75 -8.50 11.49 4.87
CA ARG A 75 -8.04 11.90 6.19
C ARG A 75 -6.61 11.43 6.42
N PRO A 76 -5.74 12.26 7.02
CA PRO A 76 -4.42 11.83 7.42
C PRO A 76 -4.49 10.61 8.34
N VAL A 77 -3.69 9.59 8.04
CA VAL A 77 -3.53 8.41 8.89
C VAL A 77 -2.15 8.48 9.53
N GLN A 78 -2.10 8.76 10.83
CA GLN A 78 -0.85 8.77 11.58
C GLN A 78 -0.69 7.45 12.35
N PRO A 79 0.07 6.47 11.85
CA PRO A 79 0.38 5.27 12.60
C PRO A 79 1.23 5.61 13.83
N ARG A 80 1.05 4.85 14.93
CA ARG A 80 1.94 4.90 16.10
C ARG A 80 2.68 3.57 16.22
N VAL A 81 3.95 3.63 16.64
CA VAL A 81 4.72 2.43 17.00
C VAL A 81 4.66 2.29 18.51
N ILE A 82 4.14 1.16 18.98
CA ILE A 82 4.07 0.84 20.40
C ILE A 82 5.11 -0.24 20.66
N VAL A 83 6.02 0.03 21.60
CA VAL A 83 7.05 -0.90 22.03
C VAL A 83 6.62 -1.51 23.37
N SER A 84 6.67 -2.84 23.46
CA SER A 84 6.40 -3.61 24.67
C SER A 84 7.48 -4.67 24.84
N GLY A 85 8.43 -4.40 25.74
CA GLY A 85 9.63 -5.23 25.89
C GLY A 85 10.44 -5.26 24.60
N GLU A 86 10.70 -6.47 24.09
CA GLU A 86 11.44 -6.71 22.84
C GLU A 86 10.56 -6.64 21.58
N THR A 87 9.26 -6.40 21.72
CA THR A 87 8.32 -6.37 20.58
C THR A 87 7.90 -4.95 20.24
N ALA A 88 7.81 -4.65 18.94
CA ALA A 88 7.23 -3.41 18.43
C ALA A 88 6.03 -3.74 17.54
N ARG A 89 4.92 -3.01 17.72
CA ARG A 89 3.75 -3.10 16.85
C ARG A 89 3.39 -1.74 16.28
N ILE A 90 2.95 -1.73 15.03
CA ILE A 90 2.33 -0.55 14.43
C ILE A 90 0.83 -0.60 14.72
N VAL A 91 0.27 0.50 15.21
CA VAL A 91 -1.17 0.67 15.39
C VAL A 91 -1.69 1.84 14.56
N LEU A 92 -2.90 1.67 14.03
CA LEU A 92 -3.62 2.69 13.26
C LEU A 92 -4.65 3.42 14.14
N PRO A 93 -5.05 4.65 13.78
CA PRO A 93 -6.13 5.36 14.44
C PRO A 93 -7.40 4.50 14.55
N GLY A 94 -7.94 4.37 15.75
CA GLY A 94 -9.13 3.55 16.04
C GLY A 94 -8.86 2.09 16.43
N GLU A 95 -7.61 1.63 16.35
CA GLU A 95 -7.23 0.28 16.84
C GLU A 95 -6.95 0.26 18.34
N ALA A 96 -7.10 -0.92 18.96
CA ALA A 96 -6.83 -1.11 20.38
C ALA A 96 -5.38 -0.74 20.75
N GLY A 97 -5.26 0.18 21.71
CA GLY A 97 -4.00 0.73 22.19
C GLY A 97 -3.47 1.93 21.38
N TYR A 98 -4.22 2.44 20.40
CA TYR A 98 -4.05 3.80 19.90
C TYR A 98 -4.57 4.81 20.95
N ASN A 99 -3.85 4.93 22.07
CA ASN A 99 -4.22 5.87 23.13
C ASN A 99 -3.64 7.24 22.81
N GLY A 100 -4.47 8.28 22.91
CA GLY A 100 -4.14 9.68 22.62
C GLY A 100 -3.06 10.22 23.52
#